data_AF-A0A1X7A1G9-F1
#
_entry.id   AF-A0A1X7A1G9-F1
#
_cell.length_a   1.000
_cell.length_b   1.000
_cell.length_c   1.000
_cell.angle_alpha   90.00
_cell.angle_beta   90.00
_cell.angle_gamma   90.00
#
_symmetry.space_group_name_H-M   'P 1'
#
loop_
_entity.id
_entity.type
_entity.pdbx_description
1 polymer ?
#
loop_
_entity_poly.entity_id
_entity_poly.type
_entity_poly.pdbx_seq_one_letter_code
_entity_poly.pdbx_strand_id
1 'polypeptide(L)' 'MSTFILAFVILGLVMVGMSLGVMLMGKTIKGSCGGLNAISGADKCLVCKKDVDPNSPLRDKIQCKRARKMIEEMERTG' A
#
# COMPACT_ATOMS: atom_id res chain seq x y z
N MET A 1 19.85 20.74 30.92
CA MET A 1 20.82 19.90 30.16
C MET A 1 20.54 18.41 30.34
N SER A 2 20.50 17.88 31.57
CA SER A 2 20.17 16.45 31.81
C SER A 2 18.85 16.00 31.16
N THR A 3 17.78 16.78 31.32
CA THR A 3 16.47 16.51 30.71
C THR A 3 16.50 16.45 29.18
N PHE A 4 17.29 17.31 28.54
CA PHE A 4 17.45 17.34 27.08
C PHE A 4 18.18 16.11 26.56
N ILE A 5 19.26 15.69 27.24
CA ILE A 5 20.01 14.49 26.85
C ILE A 5 19.14 13.26 27.02
N LEU A 6 18.44 13.15 28.14
CA LEU A 6 17.56 12.01 28.41
C LEU A 6 16.41 11.91 27.40
N ALA A 7 15.78 13.04 27.05
CA ALA A 7 14.75 13.07 26.01
C ALA A 7 15.29 12.64 24.63
N PHE A 8 16.48 13.10 24.26
CA PHE A 8 17.12 12.75 22.98
C PHE A 8 17.41 11.25 22.88
N VAL A 9 17.96 10.66 23.95
CA VAL A 9 18.24 9.21 24.01
C VAL A 9 16.96 8.39 23.89
N ILE A 10 15.91 8.75 24.64
CA ILE A 10 14.63 8.02 24.59
C ILE A 10 14.01 8.10 23.20
N LEU A 11 13.92 9.30 22.61
CA LEU A 11 13.38 9.48 21.26
C LEU A 11 14.20 8.69 20.22
N GLY A 12 15.53 8.72 20.34
CA GLY A 12 16.44 7.95 19.49
C GLY A 12 16.18 6.44 19.59
N LEU A 13 16.03 5.91 20.80
CA LEU A 13 15.70 4.50 21.04
C LEU A 13 14.37 4.09 20.40
N VAL A 14 13.34 4.93 20.52
CA VAL A 14 12.03 4.70 19.89
C VAL A 14 12.15 4.67 18.36
N MET A 15 12.85 5.63 17.77
CA MET A 15 13.08 5.68 16.32
C MET A 15 13.84 4.45 15.81
N VAL A 16 14.89 4.04 16.52
CA VAL A 16 15.66 2.83 16.18
C VAL A 16 14.77 1.60 16.31
N GLY A 17 13.97 1.49 17.37
CA GLY A 17 13.04 0.38 17.56
C GLY A 17 11.99 0.27 16.45
N MET A 18 11.39 1.41 16.03
CA MET A 18 10.44 1.44 14.92
C MET A 18 11.08 1.02 13.59
N SER A 19 12.29 1.54 13.30
CA SER A 19 13.04 1.21 12.08
C SER A 19 13.39 -0.29 12.01
N LEU A 20 13.96 -0.83 13.09
CA LEU A 20 14.29 -2.25 13.19
C LEU A 20 13.05 -3.14 13.04
N GLY A 21 11.92 -2.74 13.62
CA GLY A 21 10.66 -3.47 13.47
C GLY A 21 10.22 -3.63 12.02
N VAL A 22 10.33 -2.56 11.22
CA VAL A 22 9.97 -2.61 9.79
C VAL A 22 10.98 -3.44 8.99
N MET A 23 12.28 -3.34 9.28
CA MET A 23 13.31 -4.12 8.61
C MET A 23 13.15 -5.63 8.83
N LEU A 24 12.86 -6.04 10.07
CA LEU A 24 12.65 -7.46 10.43
C LEU A 24 11.37 -8.04 9.83
N MET A 25 10.35 -7.20 9.57
CA MET A 25 9.08 -7.66 9.01
C MET A 25 9.21 -8.13 7.56
N GLY A 26 10.29 -7.74 6.84
CA GLY A 26 10.64 -8.22 5.50
C GLY A 26 9.56 -7.99 4.42
N LYS A 27 8.50 -7.25 4.76
CA LYS A 27 7.35 -6.99 3.90
C LYS A 27 7.57 -5.67 3.19
N THR A 28 7.39 -5.67 1.88
CA THR A 28 7.33 -4.43 1.11
C THR A 28 6.17 -3.57 1.60
N ILE A 29 6.39 -2.25 1.71
CA ILE A 29 5.33 -1.30 2.09
C ILE A 29 4.19 -1.39 1.06
N LYS A 30 3.09 -2.02 1.46
CA LYS A 30 1.90 -2.16 0.62
C LYS A 30 1.35 -0.76 0.33
N GLY A 31 1.19 -0.44 -0.95
CA GLY A 31 0.66 0.86 -1.38
C GLY A 31 1.69 1.98 -1.58
N SER A 32 2.99 1.68 -1.64
CA SER A 32 4.03 2.69 -1.91
C SER A 32 3.78 3.48 -3.21
N CYS A 33 3.25 2.86 -4.27
CA CYS A 33 2.85 3.54 -5.51
C CYS A 33 1.40 4.10 -5.42
N GLY A 34 0.93 4.49 -4.23
CA GLY A 34 -0.26 5.33 -4.00
C GLY A 34 -1.62 4.74 -4.38
N GLY A 35 -1.72 3.42 -4.53
CA GLY A 35 -2.95 2.76 -5.00
C GLY A 35 -3.08 2.68 -6.51
N LEU A 36 -2.08 3.13 -7.28
CA LEU A 36 -1.99 2.93 -8.74
C LEU A 36 -1.90 1.44 -9.13
N ASN A 37 -1.59 0.59 -8.16
CA ASN A 37 -1.70 -0.87 -8.24
C ASN A 37 -3.14 -1.36 -8.53
N ALA A 38 -4.15 -0.49 -8.42
CA ALA A 38 -5.55 -0.84 -8.64
C ALA A 38 -6.08 -0.48 -10.04
N ILE A 39 -5.22 -0.02 -10.96
CA ILE A 39 -5.66 0.33 -12.31
C ILE A 39 -5.88 -0.95 -13.13
N SER A 40 -7.07 -1.09 -13.72
CA SER A 40 -7.48 -2.30 -14.43
C SER A 40 -6.64 -2.50 -15.70
N GLY A 41 -6.13 -3.72 -15.91
CA GLY A 41 -5.36 -4.10 -17.10
C GLY A 41 -3.86 -3.77 -17.07
N ALA A 42 -3.32 -3.30 -15.94
CA ALA A 42 -1.88 -3.08 -15.80
C ALA A 42 -1.23 -4.19 -14.97
N ASP A 43 -0.42 -5.04 -15.61
CA ASP A 43 0.38 -6.08 -14.94
C ASP A 43 1.55 -5.48 -14.13
N LYS A 44 1.91 -4.24 -14.47
CA LYS A 44 3.00 -3.46 -13.86
C LYS A 44 2.50 -2.10 -13.42
N CYS A 45 2.99 -1.62 -12.29
CA CYS A 45 2.66 -0.27 -11.84
C CYS A 45 3.26 0.78 -12.79
N LEU A 46 2.46 1.75 -13.21
CA LEU A 46 2.85 2.78 -14.20
C LEU A 46 3.99 3.69 -13.73
N VAL A 47 4.11 3.93 -12.41
CA VAL A 47 5.13 4.83 -11.84
C VAL A 47 6.45 4.10 -11.62
N CYS A 48 6.37 2.93 -10.99
CA CYS A 48 7.53 2.19 -10.51
C CYS A 48 7.93 1.04 -11.45
N LYS A 49 7.17 0.79 -12.54
CA LYS A 49 7.33 -0.27 -13.57
C LYS A 49 7.52 -1.70 -13.01
N LYS A 50 7.22 -1.90 -11.73
CA LYS A 50 7.37 -3.15 -11.00
C LYS A 50 6.05 -3.91 -11.01
N ASP A 51 6.13 -5.24 -10.94
CA ASP A 51 4.95 -6.11 -10.97
C ASP A 51 4.04 -5.84 -9.76
N VAL A 52 2.73 -5.89 -10.03
CA VAL A 52 1.66 -5.65 -9.06
C VAL A 52 1.59 -6.82 -8.07
N ASP A 53 1.72 -6.55 -6.76
CA ASP A 53 1.66 -7.59 -5.72
C ASP A 53 0.30 -8.34 -5.75
N PRO A 54 0.28 -9.66 -6.03
CA PRO A 54 -0.94 -10.46 -6.14
C PRO A 54 -1.65 -10.69 -4.79
N ASN A 55 -0.97 -10.41 -3.67
CA ASN A 55 -1.52 -10.46 -2.31
C ASN A 55 -1.82 -9.06 -1.75
N SER A 56 -1.94 -8.06 -2.63
CA SER A 56 -2.34 -6.72 -2.21
C SER A 56 -3.84 -6.71 -1.87
N PRO A 57 -4.26 -6.12 -0.73
CA PRO A 57 -5.68 -6.00 -0.35
C PRO A 57 -6.48 -5.08 -1.28
N LEU A 58 -5.80 -4.45 -2.24
CA LEU A 58 -6.40 -3.67 -3.31
C LEU A 58 -6.84 -4.53 -4.49
N ARG A 59 -6.32 -5.75 -4.63
CA ARG A 59 -6.59 -6.65 -5.77
C ARG A 59 -8.08 -7.01 -5.86
N ASP A 60 -8.74 -7.26 -4.74
CA ASP A 60 -10.19 -7.52 -4.68
C ASP A 60 -11.02 -6.26 -5.02
N LYS A 61 -10.46 -5.07 -4.79
CA LYS A 61 -11.11 -3.78 -5.10
C LYS A 61 -10.97 -3.38 -6.57
N ILE A 62 -10.02 -3.95 -7.31
CA ILE A 62 -9.85 -3.75 -8.76
C ILE A 62 -11.10 -4.19 -9.52
N GLN A 63 -11.77 -5.23 -9.03
CA GLN A 63 -12.82 -5.92 -9.78
C GLN A 63 -14.25 -5.50 -9.38
N CYS A 64 -14.49 -4.90 -8.21
CA CYS A 64 -15.82 -5.05 -7.60
C CYS A 64 -16.82 -3.88 -7.74
N LYS A 65 -16.43 -2.65 -8.12
CA LYS A 65 -17.41 -1.53 -8.27
C LYS A 65 -17.73 -1.12 -9.71
N ARG A 66 -16.75 -1.00 -10.60
CA ARG A 66 -17.00 -0.61 -12.00
C ARG A 66 -17.54 -1.77 -12.83
N ALA A 67 -17.06 -2.99 -12.58
CA ALA A 67 -17.53 -4.19 -13.29
C ALA A 67 -19.01 -4.52 -12.98
N ARG A 68 -19.45 -4.32 -11.73
CA ARG A 68 -20.88 -4.43 -11.41
C ARG A 68 -21.72 -3.37 -12.09
N LYS A 69 -21.27 -2.10 -12.12
CA LYS A 69 -22.00 -1.01 -12.77
C LYS A 69 -22.19 -1.25 -14.27
N MET A 70 -21.16 -1.72 -14.97
CA MET A 70 -21.29 -2.03 -16.40
C MET A 70 -22.23 -3.21 -16.65
N ILE A 71 -22.22 -4.25 -15.80
CA ILE A 71 -23.18 -5.38 -15.92
C ILE A 71 -24.62 -4.90 -15.68
N GLU A 72 -24.83 -4.08 -14.66
CA GLU A 72 -26.15 -3.51 -14.35
C GLU A 72 -26.65 -2.54 -15.44
N GLU A 73 -25.75 -1.79 -16.08
CA GLU A 73 -26.08 -0.96 -17.25
C GLU A 73 -26.38 -1.80 -18.49
N MET A 74 -25.66 -2.91 -18.72
CA MET A 74 -25.93 -3.86 -19.80
C MET A 74 -27.31 -4.53 -19.62
N GLU A 75 -27.66 -4.93 -18.39
CA GLU A 75 -28.98 -5.51 -18.07
C GLU A 75 -30.13 -4.49 -18.17
N ARG A 76 -29.87 -3.20 -17.93
CA ARG A 76 -30.90 -2.15 -18.11
C ARG A 76 -31.10 -1.72 -19.56
N THR A 77 -30.13 -1.96 -20.43
CA THR A 77 -30.15 -1.50 -21.83
C THR A 77 -30.47 -2.65 -22.80
N GLY A 78 -30.61 -3.87 -22.30
CA GLY A 78 -31.00 -5.08 -23.03
C GLY A 78 -32.48 -5.39 -22.94
#